data_AF-A0A9W6CKC6-F1
#
_entry.id   AF-A0A9W6CKC6-F1
#
_cell.length_a   1.000
_cell.length_b   1.000
_cell.length_c   1.000
_cell.angle_alpha   90.00
_cell.angle_beta   90.00
_cell.angle_gamma   90.00
#
_symmetry.space_group_name_H-M   'P 1'
#
loop_
_entity.id
_entity.type
_entity.pdbx_description
1 polymer ?
#
loop_
_entity_poly.entity_id
_entity_poly.type
_entity_poly.pdbx_seq_one_letter_code
_entity_poly.pdbx_strand_id
1 'polypeptide(L)'
;MKTIFGGALLLAAGTLTAHAADAPPVVGSWTSNGDMAAARMGKGPFFDPTKLTLYKGEKVISYRIEVQDGRAFAGVVIGTGGKEAPFAGVFQMDGKNFIFSDSFGSGFGTVDGTRIELCWADSLPDYVSAACGTFTLSAK
;
A
#
# COMPACT_ATOMS: atom_id res chain seq x y z
N MET A 1 69.44 6.27 7.49
CA MET A 1 68.21 6.16 8.30
C MET A 1 67.07 6.72 7.45
N LYS A 2 66.12 5.86 7.03
CA LYS A 2 65.12 6.14 6.00
C LYS A 2 63.80 6.50 6.70
N THR A 3 63.38 7.75 6.62
CA THR A 3 62.11 8.20 7.20
C THR A 3 61.07 8.28 6.08
N ILE A 4 60.11 7.37 6.09
CA ILE A 4 58.98 7.30 5.15
C ILE A 4 57.91 8.26 5.66
N PHE A 5 57.61 9.31 4.90
CA PHE A 5 56.43 10.16 5.15
C PHE A 5 55.19 9.44 4.63
N GLY A 6 54.31 9.03 5.55
CA GLY A 6 52.99 8.48 5.25
C GLY A 6 52.06 9.55 4.70
N GLY A 7 51.57 9.34 3.47
CA GLY A 7 50.53 10.15 2.86
C GLY A 7 49.17 9.82 3.48
N ALA A 8 48.56 10.81 4.14
CA ALA A 8 47.19 10.74 4.61
C ALA A 8 46.23 10.80 3.41
N LEU A 9 45.51 9.70 3.16
CA LEU A 9 44.42 9.64 2.19
C LEU A 9 43.19 10.32 2.81
N LEU A 10 42.91 11.57 2.41
CA LEU A 10 41.65 12.24 2.77
C LEU A 10 40.48 11.50 2.09
N LEU A 11 39.71 10.73 2.86
CA LEU A 11 38.38 10.31 2.46
C LEU A 11 37.47 11.55 2.47
N ALA A 12 37.28 12.16 1.31
CA ALA A 12 36.20 13.10 1.08
C ALA A 12 34.87 12.33 1.26
N ALA A 13 34.33 12.36 2.48
CA ALA A 13 32.98 11.94 2.77
C ALA A 13 32.03 12.93 2.08
N GLY A 14 31.74 12.67 0.80
CA GLY A 14 30.65 13.33 0.11
C GLY A 14 29.38 13.01 0.88
N THR A 15 28.82 14.01 1.55
CA THR A 15 27.46 13.94 2.08
C THR A 15 26.54 13.86 0.87
N LEU A 16 26.27 12.64 0.41
CA LEU A 16 25.09 12.37 -0.40
C LEU A 16 23.92 12.78 0.48
N THR A 17 23.39 13.98 0.23
CA THR A 17 22.04 14.30 0.64
C THR A 17 21.16 13.31 -0.10
N ALA A 18 20.86 12.20 0.56
CA ALA A 18 19.80 11.29 0.15
C ALA A 18 18.51 12.11 0.22
N HIS A 19 18.21 12.81 -0.88
CA HIS A 19 16.87 13.30 -1.12
C HIS A 19 15.99 12.06 -1.09
N ALA A 20 15.14 11.97 -0.06
CA ALA A 20 14.10 10.96 -0.02
C ALA A 20 13.39 11.03 -1.38
N ALA A 21 13.29 9.90 -2.08
CA ALA A 21 12.65 9.87 -3.39
C ALA A 21 11.23 10.41 -3.22
N ASP A 22 10.85 11.38 -4.05
CA ASP A 22 9.49 11.89 -4.07
C ASP A 22 8.53 10.72 -4.30
N ALA A 23 7.49 10.62 -3.47
CA ALA A 23 6.50 9.56 -3.61
C ALA A 23 5.77 9.69 -4.97
N PRO A 24 5.49 8.58 -5.66
CA PRO A 24 4.78 8.61 -6.92
C PRO A 24 3.35 9.16 -6.71
N PRO A 25 2.78 9.85 -7.71
CA PRO A 25 1.40 10.32 -7.64
C PRO A 25 0.45 9.12 -7.67
N VAL A 26 -0.51 9.09 -6.73
CA VAL A 26 -1.49 8.01 -6.59
C VAL A 26 -2.95 8.46 -6.62
N VAL A 27 -3.22 9.76 -6.74
CA VAL A 27 -4.60 10.29 -6.86
C VAL A 27 -5.31 9.69 -8.07
N GLY A 28 -6.47 9.08 -7.84
CA GLY A 28 -7.28 8.44 -8.88
C GLY A 28 -8.10 7.27 -8.38
N SER A 29 -8.80 6.63 -9.31
CA SER A 29 -9.60 5.43 -9.06
C SER A 29 -8.82 4.18 -9.44
N TRP A 30 -8.72 3.23 -8.54
CA TRP A 30 -7.94 2.01 -8.66
C TRP A 30 -8.85 0.80 -8.55
N THR A 31 -8.92 0.01 -9.61
CA THR A 31 -9.81 -1.16 -9.68
C THR A 31 -9.00 -2.43 -9.67
N SER A 32 -9.47 -3.45 -8.96
CA SER A 32 -8.82 -4.76 -9.01
C SER A 32 -8.85 -5.31 -10.44
N ASN A 33 -7.70 -5.81 -10.92
CA ASN A 33 -7.60 -6.45 -12.23
C ASN A 33 -8.06 -7.94 -12.18
N GLY A 34 -8.48 -8.43 -11.02
CA GLY A 34 -8.87 -9.83 -10.80
C GLY A 34 -7.73 -10.73 -10.35
N ASP A 35 -6.52 -10.21 -10.14
CA ASP A 35 -5.46 -10.92 -9.44
C ASP A 35 -5.54 -10.59 -7.95
N MET A 36 -6.50 -11.23 -7.28
CA MET A 36 -6.73 -11.09 -5.84
C MET A 36 -6.95 -12.47 -5.21
N ALA A 37 -6.33 -12.68 -4.06
CA ALA A 37 -6.55 -13.83 -3.19
C ALA A 37 -6.93 -13.35 -1.78
N ALA A 38 -7.86 -14.06 -1.14
CA ALA A 38 -8.27 -13.74 0.22
C ALA A 38 -8.60 -14.99 1.04
N ALA A 39 -8.46 -14.88 2.36
CA ALA A 39 -8.96 -15.83 3.34
C ALA A 39 -9.83 -15.08 4.33
N ARG A 40 -11.09 -15.52 4.52
CA ARG A 40 -12.06 -14.80 5.34
C ARG A 40 -12.95 -15.73 6.16
N MET A 41 -13.35 -15.28 7.34
CA MET A 41 -14.37 -15.90 8.19
C MET A 41 -15.05 -14.85 9.06
N GLY A 42 -16.37 -14.96 9.25
CA GLY A 42 -17.13 -14.12 10.18
C GLY A 42 -17.97 -13.04 9.49
N LYS A 43 -18.44 -12.06 10.27
CA LYS A 43 -19.34 -10.98 9.81
C LYS A 43 -18.55 -9.69 9.57
N GLY A 44 -18.24 -9.41 8.31
CA GLY A 44 -17.39 -8.29 7.90
C GLY A 44 -18.18 -7.11 7.32
N PRO A 45 -17.48 -6.03 6.97
CA PRO A 45 -18.12 -4.82 6.40
C PRO A 45 -18.67 -5.05 4.99
N PHE A 46 -17.97 -5.88 4.20
CA PHE A 46 -18.27 -6.15 2.78
C PHE A 46 -18.59 -7.62 2.49
N PHE A 47 -18.31 -8.53 3.43
CA PHE A 47 -18.41 -9.97 3.26
C PHE A 47 -18.82 -10.64 4.57
N ASP A 48 -19.66 -11.68 4.49
CA ASP A 48 -20.16 -12.41 5.66
C ASP A 48 -20.00 -13.94 5.52
N PRO A 49 -18.79 -14.48 5.28
CA PRO A 49 -18.59 -15.93 5.18
C PRO A 49 -18.84 -16.63 6.51
N THR A 50 -19.78 -17.59 6.51
CA THR A 50 -20.15 -18.37 7.71
C THR A 50 -19.13 -19.43 8.11
N LYS A 51 -18.13 -19.68 7.27
CA LYS A 51 -17.00 -20.59 7.52
C LYS A 51 -15.73 -20.04 6.88
N LEU A 52 -14.56 -20.49 7.34
CA LEU A 52 -13.30 -20.14 6.71
C LEU A 52 -13.34 -20.48 5.22
N THR A 53 -13.22 -19.45 4.39
CA THR A 53 -13.35 -19.55 2.94
C THR A 53 -12.15 -18.89 2.28
N LEU A 54 -11.60 -19.58 1.28
CA LEU A 54 -10.50 -19.08 0.44
C LEU A 54 -11.07 -18.60 -0.88
N TYR A 55 -10.70 -17.40 -1.29
CA TYR A 55 -11.15 -16.74 -2.51
C TYR A 55 -9.98 -16.51 -3.45
N LYS A 56 -10.28 -16.57 -4.76
CA LYS A 56 -9.36 -16.25 -5.85
C LYS A 56 -10.13 -15.49 -6.92
N GLY A 57 -9.47 -14.58 -7.62
CA GLY A 57 -10.05 -13.96 -8.82
C GLY A 57 -11.07 -12.84 -8.55
N GLU A 58 -11.15 -12.35 -7.32
CA GLU A 58 -12.18 -11.39 -6.92
C GLU A 58 -11.90 -9.98 -7.48
N LYS A 59 -12.97 -9.24 -7.83
CA LYS A 59 -12.91 -7.87 -8.40
C LYS A 59 -13.77 -6.84 -7.66
N VAL A 60 -14.28 -7.22 -6.49
CA VAL A 60 -15.34 -6.47 -5.80
C VAL A 60 -14.84 -5.32 -4.92
N ILE A 61 -13.52 -5.15 -4.82
CA ILE A 61 -12.88 -4.05 -4.08
C ILE A 61 -12.22 -3.10 -5.08
N SER A 62 -12.43 -1.81 -4.87
CA SER A 62 -11.70 -0.72 -5.53
C SER A 62 -11.32 0.34 -4.51
N TYR A 63 -10.38 1.20 -4.88
CA TYR A 63 -9.95 2.34 -4.08
C TYR A 63 -10.14 3.62 -4.89
N ARG A 64 -10.51 4.70 -4.21
CA ARG A 64 -10.48 6.04 -4.78
C ARG A 64 -9.61 6.89 -3.88
N ILE A 65 -8.42 7.23 -4.36
CA ILE A 65 -7.49 8.13 -3.67
C ILE A 65 -7.80 9.54 -4.15
N GLU A 66 -8.17 10.41 -3.22
CA GLU A 66 -8.77 11.72 -3.51
C GLU A 66 -7.78 12.85 -3.33
N VAL A 67 -6.87 12.70 -2.36
CA VAL A 67 -5.85 13.70 -2.02
C VAL A 67 -4.51 13.04 -1.76
N GLN A 68 -3.44 13.72 -2.15
CA GLN A 68 -2.08 13.39 -1.79
C GLN A 68 -1.31 14.68 -1.50
N ASP A 69 -0.58 14.69 -0.37
CA ASP A 69 0.34 15.73 0.02
C ASP A 69 1.70 15.10 0.38
N GLY A 70 2.67 15.27 -0.51
CA GLY A 70 3.95 14.58 -0.45
C GLY A 70 3.78 13.06 -0.36
N ARG A 71 4.18 12.49 0.79
CA ARG A 71 4.11 11.04 1.06
C ARG A 71 2.79 10.58 1.66
N ALA A 72 1.94 11.49 2.12
CA ALA A 72 0.66 11.15 2.72
C ALA A 72 -0.45 11.22 1.67
N PHE A 73 -1.41 10.29 1.73
CA PHE A 73 -2.58 10.29 0.84
C PHE A 73 -3.81 9.75 1.57
N ALA A 74 -4.99 10.14 1.08
CA ALA A 74 -6.26 9.71 1.65
C ALA A 74 -7.36 9.61 0.59
N GLY A 75 -8.39 8.84 0.93
CA GLY A 75 -9.59 8.66 0.13
C GLY A 75 -10.46 7.58 0.72
N VAL A 76 -11.00 6.69 -0.11
CA VAL A 76 -11.91 5.63 0.30
C VAL A 76 -11.56 4.28 -0.32
N VAL A 77 -11.83 3.20 0.43
CA VAL A 77 -12.01 1.85 -0.11
C VAL A 77 -13.50 1.66 -0.39
N ILE A 78 -13.80 1.06 -1.54
CA ILE A 78 -15.16 0.83 -2.04
C ILE A 78 -15.33 -0.69 -2.17
N GLY A 79 -16.22 -1.24 -1.35
CA GLY A 79 -16.50 -2.67 -1.33
C GLY A 79 -17.78 -3.08 -2.05
N THR A 80 -18.24 -4.29 -1.76
CA THR A 80 -19.45 -4.89 -2.34
C THR A 80 -20.66 -3.97 -2.18
N GLY A 81 -21.38 -3.72 -3.28
CA GLY A 81 -22.57 -2.87 -3.28
C GLY A 81 -22.27 -1.37 -3.21
N GLY A 82 -21.03 -0.94 -3.43
CA GLY A 82 -20.64 0.47 -3.44
C GLY A 82 -20.48 1.10 -2.06
N LYS A 83 -20.42 0.28 -1.00
CA LYS A 83 -20.16 0.77 0.36
C LYS A 83 -18.75 1.33 0.45
N GLU A 84 -18.62 2.54 0.97
CA GLU A 84 -17.34 3.22 1.13
C GLU A 84 -16.88 3.19 2.61
N ALA A 85 -15.57 3.12 2.82
CA ALA A 85 -14.94 3.34 4.11
C ALA A 85 -13.68 4.21 3.95
N PRO A 86 -13.35 5.08 4.92
CA PRO A 86 -12.12 5.88 4.91
C PRO A 86 -10.87 5.02 4.73
N PHE A 87 -9.96 5.50 3.90
CA PHE A 87 -8.67 4.88 3.60
C PHE A 87 -7.58 5.95 3.65
N ALA A 88 -6.55 5.74 4.47
CA ALA A 88 -5.44 6.66 4.62
C ALA A 88 -4.10 5.91 4.57
N GLY A 89 -3.14 6.45 3.83
CA GLY A 89 -1.83 5.82 3.66
C GLY A 89 -0.68 6.81 3.65
N VAL A 90 0.51 6.25 3.88
CA VAL A 90 1.76 7.00 3.86
C VAL A 90 2.88 6.16 3.23
N PHE A 91 3.58 6.75 2.27
CA PHE A 91 4.79 6.15 1.70
C PHE A 91 5.92 6.12 2.72
N GLN A 92 6.62 5.01 2.77
CA GLN A 92 7.87 4.85 3.50
C GLN A 92 8.95 5.79 2.92
N MET A 93 10.11 5.86 3.59
CA MET A 93 11.20 6.75 3.20
C MET A 93 11.81 6.39 1.84
N ASP A 94 11.55 5.19 1.33
CA ASP A 94 12.01 4.73 0.02
C ASP A 94 11.15 5.25 -1.16
N GLY A 95 10.01 5.88 -0.88
CA GLY A 95 9.09 6.39 -1.89
C GLY A 95 8.39 5.31 -2.72
N LYS A 96 8.50 4.03 -2.37
CA LYS A 96 7.96 2.90 -3.15
C LYS A 96 6.95 2.08 -2.39
N ASN A 97 7.27 1.77 -1.13
CA ASN A 97 6.40 1.03 -0.24
C ASN A 97 5.52 2.02 0.52
N PHE A 98 4.28 1.65 0.81
CA PHE A 98 3.42 2.41 1.71
C PHE A 98 2.77 1.49 2.73
N ILE A 99 2.41 2.07 3.87
CA ILE A 99 1.48 1.47 4.82
C ILE A 99 0.17 2.23 4.74
N PHE A 100 -0.92 1.56 5.09
CA PHE A 100 -2.22 2.21 5.16
C PHE A 100 -3.05 1.66 6.32
N SER A 101 -4.08 2.42 6.67
CA SER A 101 -5.13 2.00 7.57
C SER A 101 -6.49 2.43 7.00
N ASP A 102 -7.50 1.62 7.30
CA ASP A 102 -8.89 1.95 7.07
C ASP A 102 -9.70 1.76 8.36
N SER A 103 -11.03 1.77 8.26
CA SER A 103 -11.92 1.60 9.43
C SER A 103 -11.95 0.18 10.00
N PHE A 104 -11.30 -0.79 9.34
CA PHE A 104 -11.40 -2.21 9.66
C PHE A 104 -10.05 -2.80 10.03
N GLY A 105 -8.95 -2.25 9.52
CA GLY A 105 -7.62 -2.74 9.80
C GLY A 105 -6.53 -1.93 9.13
N SER A 106 -5.54 -2.66 8.64
CA SER A 106 -4.32 -2.06 8.08
C SER A 106 -3.67 -2.98 7.06
N GLY A 107 -2.74 -2.41 6.31
CA GLY A 107 -1.99 -3.15 5.32
C GLY A 107 -0.80 -2.39 4.79
N PHE A 108 -0.21 -2.96 3.75
CA PHE A 108 0.92 -2.40 3.04
C PHE A 108 0.72 -2.55 1.54
N GLY A 109 1.44 -1.76 0.77
CA GLY A 109 1.43 -1.89 -0.66
C GLY A 109 2.63 -1.27 -1.33
N THR A 110 2.71 -1.48 -2.63
CA THR A 110 3.72 -0.91 -3.51
C THR A 110 3.05 -0.24 -4.70
N VAL A 111 3.72 0.77 -5.25
CA VAL A 111 3.29 1.47 -6.46
C VAL A 111 4.34 1.32 -7.55
N ASP A 112 3.90 0.91 -8.74
CA ASP A 112 4.69 0.83 -9.95
C ASP A 112 3.90 1.46 -11.10
N GLY A 113 4.08 2.77 -11.28
CA GLY A 113 3.34 3.56 -12.27
C GLY A 113 1.83 3.50 -12.06
N THR A 114 1.13 2.85 -12.99
CA THR A 114 -0.34 2.68 -12.96
C THR A 114 -0.78 1.37 -12.30
N ARG A 115 0.11 0.67 -11.59
CA ARG A 115 -0.17 -0.55 -10.85
C ARG A 115 0.09 -0.36 -9.36
N ILE A 116 -0.86 -0.79 -8.54
CA ILE A 116 -0.70 -0.98 -7.10
C ILE A 116 -0.76 -2.47 -6.79
N GLU A 117 0.14 -2.97 -5.96
CA GLU A 117 -0.05 -4.21 -5.22
C GLU A 117 -0.33 -3.86 -3.77
N LEU A 118 -1.37 -4.44 -3.18
CA LEU A 118 -1.80 -4.12 -1.83
C LEU A 118 -2.21 -5.39 -1.10
N CYS A 119 -1.71 -5.54 0.13
CA CYS A 119 -2.02 -6.61 1.05
C CYS A 119 -2.55 -6.03 2.36
N TRP A 120 -3.55 -6.65 2.96
CA TRP A 120 -4.19 -6.15 4.17
C TRP A 120 -4.74 -7.25 5.06
N ALA A 121 -4.97 -6.86 6.30
CA ALA A 121 -5.69 -7.66 7.28
C ALA A 121 -6.71 -6.79 8.00
N ASP A 122 -7.93 -7.31 8.12
CA ASP A 122 -8.99 -6.71 8.92
C ASP A 122 -8.87 -7.22 10.36
N SER A 123 -9.07 -6.33 11.33
CA SER A 123 -9.03 -6.61 12.76
C SER A 123 -10.34 -6.16 13.42
N LEU A 124 -11.38 -6.98 13.24
CA LEU A 124 -12.71 -6.76 13.78
C LEU A 124 -13.08 -7.90 14.75
N PRO A 125 -13.93 -7.66 15.78
CA PRO A 125 -14.22 -8.66 16.81
C PRO A 125 -14.76 -10.00 16.28
N ASP A 126 -15.65 -9.96 15.29
CA ASP A 126 -16.33 -11.14 14.73
C ASP A 126 -15.92 -11.43 13.28
N TYR A 127 -14.76 -10.94 12.85
CA TYR A 127 -14.33 -11.09 11.47
C TYR A 127 -12.81 -11.12 11.34
N VAL A 128 -12.32 -12.20 10.73
CA VAL A 128 -10.92 -12.37 10.36
C VAL A 128 -10.82 -12.41 8.85
N SER A 129 -9.95 -11.56 8.31
CA SER A 129 -9.76 -11.44 6.87
C SER A 129 -8.33 -11.03 6.58
N ALA A 130 -7.73 -11.70 5.60
CA ALA A 130 -6.47 -11.30 5.00
C ALA A 130 -6.60 -11.42 3.49
N ALA A 131 -6.09 -10.44 2.77
CA ALA A 131 -6.14 -10.45 1.31
C ALA A 131 -4.93 -9.73 0.71
N CYS A 132 -4.57 -10.13 -0.50
CA CYS A 132 -3.60 -9.46 -1.34
C CYS A 132 -4.15 -9.40 -2.76
N GLY A 133 -3.93 -8.29 -3.44
CA GLY A 133 -4.25 -8.21 -4.85
C GLY A 133 -3.62 -7.02 -5.56
N THR A 134 -3.77 -7.02 -6.88
CA THR A 134 -3.28 -5.93 -7.72
C THR A 134 -4.42 -5.08 -8.29
N PHE A 135 -4.15 -3.78 -8.39
CA PHE A 135 -5.08 -2.75 -8.80
C PHE A 135 -4.46 -1.91 -9.89
N THR A 136 -5.28 -1.49 -10.84
CA THR A 136 -4.85 -0.62 -11.94
C THR A 136 -5.57 0.71 -11.87
N LEU A 137 -4.84 1.78 -12.14
CA LEU A 137 -5.42 3.11 -12.28
C LEU A 137 -6.41 3.10 -13.45
N SER A 138 -7.66 3.48 -13.19
CA SER A 138 -8.69 3.63 -14.21
C SER A 138 -8.32 4.78 -15.13
N ALA A 139 -8.43 4.57 -16.45
CA ALA A 139 -8.32 5.66 -17.41
C ALA A 139 -9.44 6.68 -17.14
N LYS A 140 -9.11 7.97 -17.18
CA LYS A 140 -10.09 9.06 -17.13
C LYS A 140 -10.96 9.07 -18.37
#